data_AF-A0A1F3BZ18-F1
#
_entry.id   AF-A0A1F3BZ18-F1
#
_cell.length_a   1.000
_cell.length_b   1.000
_cell.length_c   1.000
_cell.angle_alpha   90.00
_cell.angle_beta   90.00
_cell.angle_gamma   90.00
#
_symmetry.space_group_name_H-M   'P 1'
#
loop_
_entity.id
_entity.type
_entity.pdbx_description
1 polymer ?
#
loop_
_entity_poly.entity_id
_entity_poly.type
_entity_poly.pdbx_seq_one_letter_code
_entity_poly.pdbx_strand_id
1 'polypeptide(L)'
;MSPETTTQTPYSEFLNSFKNALQCAFYERDNIEKFIQKRGFPALVLRNIMAENPLSVAIPKEYGGRGGKIKEILGIIEASSYESLPLSLTFGINIGLFIEPVAKYAHDFVKKEIFYRFMNQQNMGGLMITEPDFGSDALNMQTTNVKVGSNYHVKGIKHWQGLTGMADYWLITSRKKHENGDLGRDIDFFICDVQQPNQKIIVEEYYNNIGLYPIPYGKNLIDIQVPEQNKLKPESTGLKLMMDLLHRSRFQFPGMGMGFIHRMLDESIKHCNSRIVGGKPLMALDQVQYQVAKIQSAFTVASAMCTRSSLFSGLDTNLASSGVEANSMKAYITDLMQESAQTLTQLNGANGYKAESVGSRGIIDSRPFQIFEGSNEMLYTQISEMILKMMIQKKTMNLIDFLKTYDLTHNSATYFKTFLNFNIDNNLPQRKIVDLGRIISRVVAANHVVDLGEKGFNAELIRDSLENLKHDVSNLVNSYKFHSNISPVEEYLDKSSWLEFCD
;
A
#
# COMPACT_ATOMS: atom_id res chain seq x y z
N MET A 1 25.82 23.20 24.32
CA MET A 1 25.95 21.87 24.92
C MET A 1 25.87 20.86 23.80
N SER A 2 26.98 20.19 23.51
CA SER A 2 27.01 19.06 22.58
C SER A 2 25.99 18.02 23.08
N PRO A 3 25.06 17.52 22.25
CA PRO A 3 24.14 16.50 22.72
C PRO A 3 24.97 15.25 23.03
N GLU A 4 24.89 14.79 24.28
CA GLU A 4 25.36 13.46 24.65
C GLU A 4 24.77 12.48 23.64
N THR A 5 25.65 11.77 22.94
CA THR A 5 25.25 10.68 22.05
C THR A 5 24.68 9.57 22.90
N THR A 6 23.40 9.68 23.28
CA THR A 6 22.62 8.54 23.74
C THR A 6 22.71 7.48 22.67
N THR A 7 23.43 6.40 22.97
CA THR A 7 23.57 5.24 22.11
C THR A 7 22.19 4.65 21.88
N GLN A 8 21.64 4.90 20.69
CA GLN A 8 20.32 4.44 20.30
C GLN A 8 20.28 2.91 20.33
N THR A 9 19.25 2.34 20.98
CA THR A 9 19.08 0.89 21.12
C THR A 9 19.20 0.18 19.77
N PRO A 10 19.95 -0.94 19.69
CA PRO A 10 20.05 -1.76 18.49
C PRO A 10 18.66 -2.08 17.92
N TYR A 11 18.52 -2.05 16.59
CA TYR A 11 17.22 -2.24 15.96
C TYR A 11 16.57 -3.59 16.29
N SER A 12 17.36 -4.65 16.43
CA SER A 12 16.85 -5.96 16.82
C SER A 12 16.18 -5.95 18.20
N GLU A 13 16.78 -5.26 19.17
CA GLU A 13 16.22 -5.11 20.51
C GLU A 13 14.97 -4.23 20.50
N PHE A 14 15.02 -3.12 19.76
CA PHE A 14 13.86 -2.24 19.56
C PHE A 14 12.66 -2.97 18.94
N LEU A 15 12.89 -3.72 17.86
CA LEU A 15 11.85 -4.50 17.19
C LEU A 15 11.28 -5.60 18.10
N ASN A 16 12.12 -6.26 18.90
CA ASN A 16 11.67 -7.27 19.85
C ASN A 16 10.81 -6.65 20.97
N SER A 17 11.23 -5.50 21.52
CA SER A 17 10.43 -4.73 22.48
C SER A 17 9.06 -4.38 21.91
N PHE A 18 9.05 -3.86 20.68
CA PHE A 18 7.83 -3.52 19.97
C PHE A 18 6.91 -4.72 19.74
N LYS A 19 7.44 -5.86 19.28
CA LYS A 19 6.66 -7.11 19.11
C LYS A 19 6.06 -7.60 20.44
N ASN A 20 6.82 -7.52 21.53
CA ASN A 20 6.33 -7.88 22.86
C ASN A 20 5.21 -6.92 23.33
N ALA A 21 5.34 -5.63 23.04
CA ALA A 21 4.30 -4.65 23.34
C ALA A 21 3.00 -4.93 22.56
N LEU A 22 3.10 -5.30 21.28
CA LEU A 22 1.94 -5.74 20.48
C LEU A 22 1.27 -6.97 21.10
N GLN A 23 2.05 -8.00 21.45
CA GLN A 23 1.55 -9.22 22.07
C GLN A 23 0.82 -8.93 23.40
N CYS A 24 1.45 -8.14 24.27
CA CYS A 24 0.85 -7.73 25.54
C CYS A 24 -0.44 -6.92 25.34
N ALA A 25 -0.44 -5.97 24.41
CA ALA A 25 -1.58 -5.09 24.15
C ALA A 25 -2.78 -5.83 23.52
N PHE A 26 -2.52 -6.80 22.65
CA PHE A 26 -3.57 -7.47 21.85
C PHE A 26 -4.10 -8.77 22.43
N TYR A 27 -3.32 -9.47 23.27
CA TYR A 27 -3.69 -10.79 23.78
C TYR A 27 -3.64 -10.93 25.31
N GLU A 28 -2.83 -10.15 26.02
CA GLU A 28 -2.71 -10.25 27.49
C GLU A 28 -3.60 -9.23 28.21
N ARG A 29 -3.59 -7.97 27.77
CA ARG A 29 -4.33 -6.87 28.39
C ARG A 29 -5.72 -6.67 27.80
N ASP A 30 -5.90 -7.06 26.55
CA ASP A 30 -7.17 -6.98 25.83
C ASP A 30 -7.25 -8.17 24.85
N ASN A 31 -8.34 -8.26 24.08
CA ASN A 31 -8.54 -9.29 23.08
C ASN A 31 -8.87 -8.66 21.72
N ILE A 32 -7.91 -8.74 20.80
CA ILE A 32 -8.04 -8.21 19.43
C ILE A 32 -9.25 -8.76 18.67
N GLU A 33 -9.67 -10.00 18.91
CA GLU A 33 -10.86 -10.59 18.28
C GLU A 33 -12.14 -9.83 18.66
N LYS A 34 -12.17 -9.20 19.84
CA LYS A 34 -13.35 -8.48 20.36
C LYS A 34 -13.36 -7.01 19.98
N PHE A 35 -12.22 -6.31 20.05
CA PHE A 35 -12.21 -4.87 19.85
C PHE A 35 -11.96 -4.46 18.40
N ILE A 36 -11.33 -5.29 17.56
CA ILE A 36 -10.96 -4.87 16.19
C ILE A 36 -12.18 -4.61 15.29
N GLN A 37 -13.35 -5.14 15.66
CA GLN A 37 -14.63 -4.91 14.98
C GLN A 37 -15.34 -3.64 15.48
N LYS A 38 -14.74 -2.90 16.43
CA LYS A 38 -15.25 -1.64 16.96
C LYS A 38 -14.50 -0.46 16.35
N ARG A 39 -15.17 0.70 16.36
CA ARG A 39 -14.58 1.96 15.90
C ARG A 39 -13.46 2.41 16.82
N GLY A 40 -12.28 2.63 16.24
CA GLY A 40 -11.07 3.03 16.96
C GLY A 40 -10.39 1.88 17.71
N PHE A 41 -9.08 1.97 17.88
CA PHE A 41 -8.39 1.16 18.90
C PHE A 41 -8.80 1.65 20.30
N PRO A 42 -8.94 0.75 21.29
CA PRO A 42 -9.05 1.18 22.68
C PRO A 42 -7.90 2.12 23.04
N ALA A 43 -8.19 3.24 23.69
CA ALA A 43 -7.20 4.30 23.92
C ALA A 43 -5.94 3.80 24.65
N LEU A 44 -6.10 2.92 25.63
CA LEU A 44 -4.97 2.31 26.35
C LEU A 44 -4.15 1.36 25.47
N VAL A 45 -4.79 0.61 24.58
CA VAL A 45 -4.10 -0.29 23.62
C VAL A 45 -3.22 0.55 22.70
N LEU A 46 -3.78 1.57 22.04
CA LEU A 46 -3.02 2.42 21.14
C LEU A 46 -1.91 3.19 21.87
N ARG A 47 -2.20 3.75 23.05
CA ARG A 47 -1.22 4.48 23.86
C ARG A 47 -0.02 3.62 24.24
N ASN A 48 -0.25 2.36 24.65
CA ASN A 48 0.83 1.44 25.02
C ASN A 48 1.70 1.09 23.81
N ILE A 49 1.08 0.82 22.65
CA ILE A 49 1.82 0.54 21.41
C ILE A 49 2.63 1.76 20.97
N MET A 50 2.03 2.95 21.03
CA MET A 50 2.70 4.21 20.67
C MET A 50 3.80 4.61 21.66
N ALA A 51 3.81 4.09 22.90
CA ALA A 51 4.85 4.36 23.88
C ALA A 51 6.21 3.75 23.51
N GLU A 52 6.22 2.70 22.68
CA GLU A 52 7.44 2.16 22.08
C GLU A 52 8.02 3.06 20.98
N ASN A 53 7.36 4.18 20.65
CA ASN A 53 7.76 5.11 19.59
C ASN A 53 8.03 4.43 18.23
N PRO A 54 7.10 3.62 17.69
CA PRO A 54 7.30 2.90 16.42
C PRO A 54 7.58 3.84 15.25
N LEU A 55 6.99 5.05 15.24
CA LEU A 55 7.19 6.06 14.18
C LEU A 55 8.62 6.65 14.15
N SER A 56 9.42 6.44 15.20
CA SER A 56 10.80 6.92 15.26
C SER A 56 11.69 6.35 14.14
N VAL A 57 11.33 5.18 13.56
CA VAL A 57 12.05 4.57 12.42
C VAL A 57 12.12 5.49 11.20
N ALA A 58 11.12 6.34 11.00
CA ALA A 58 11.00 7.24 9.86
C ALA A 58 11.54 8.66 10.13
N ILE A 59 11.81 9.00 11.39
CA ILE A 59 12.27 10.34 11.78
C ILE A 59 13.80 10.42 11.62
N PRO A 60 14.34 11.52 11.03
CA PRO A 60 15.78 11.70 10.90
C PRO A 60 16.51 11.73 12.25
N LYS A 61 17.77 11.27 12.28
CA LYS A 61 18.56 11.14 13.53
C LYS A 61 18.76 12.47 14.26
N GLU A 62 18.92 13.56 13.52
CA GLU A 62 19.09 14.92 14.06
C GLU A 62 17.87 15.41 14.87
N TYR A 63 16.70 14.77 14.71
CA TYR A 63 15.49 15.03 15.50
C TYR A 63 15.20 13.93 16.53
N GLY A 64 16.17 13.07 16.85
CA GLY A 64 16.05 11.98 17.83
C GLY A 64 15.46 10.68 17.29
N GLY A 65 15.16 10.60 15.99
CA GLY A 65 14.68 9.38 15.34
C GLY A 65 15.78 8.39 14.98
N ARG A 66 15.43 7.32 14.26
CA ARG A 66 16.35 6.23 13.86
C ARG A 66 16.95 6.40 12.46
N GLY A 67 16.57 7.48 11.75
CA GLY A 67 17.22 7.92 10.52
C GLY A 67 16.58 7.48 9.21
N GLY A 68 15.30 7.06 9.21
CA GLY A 68 14.58 6.78 7.97
C GLY A 68 15.12 5.58 7.20
N LYS A 69 15.70 4.58 7.88
CA LYS A 69 16.19 3.37 7.22
C LYS A 69 15.01 2.52 6.78
N ILE A 70 14.85 2.32 5.47
CA ILE A 70 13.72 1.60 4.89
C ILE A 70 13.55 0.18 5.47
N LYS A 71 14.64 -0.54 5.72
CA LYS A 71 14.59 -1.86 6.39
C LYS A 71 13.93 -1.80 7.78
N GLU A 72 14.21 -0.74 8.56
CA GLU A 72 13.63 -0.58 9.90
C GLU A 72 12.16 -0.15 9.82
N ILE A 73 11.81 0.71 8.85
CA ILE A 73 10.42 1.08 8.53
C ILE A 73 9.60 -0.17 8.17
N LEU A 74 10.06 -0.96 7.20
CA LEU A 74 9.36 -2.15 6.73
C LEU A 74 9.19 -3.18 7.85
N GLY A 75 10.19 -3.36 8.71
CA GLY A 75 10.08 -4.34 9.81
C GLY A 75 9.07 -3.95 10.91
N ILE A 76 8.88 -2.64 11.19
CA ILE A 76 7.80 -2.18 12.07
C ILE A 76 6.43 -2.38 11.42
N ILE A 77 6.30 -2.04 10.14
CA ILE A 77 5.07 -2.22 9.37
C ILE A 77 4.70 -3.71 9.29
N GLU A 78 5.68 -4.58 9.03
CA GLU A 78 5.54 -6.04 8.98
C GLU A 78 5.07 -6.60 10.33
N ALA A 79 5.78 -6.27 11.41
CA ALA A 79 5.42 -6.73 12.76
C ALA A 79 4.00 -6.31 13.15
N SER A 80 3.60 -5.08 12.76
CA SER A 80 2.24 -4.59 13.00
C SER A 80 1.21 -5.32 12.15
N SER A 81 1.52 -5.62 10.88
CA SER A 81 0.59 -6.25 9.94
C SER A 81 0.34 -7.72 10.25
N TYR A 82 1.32 -8.41 10.84
CA TYR A 82 1.16 -9.77 11.33
C TYR A 82 0.02 -9.86 12.37
N GLU A 83 -0.10 -8.84 13.22
CA GLU A 83 -1.12 -8.80 14.27
C GLU A 83 -2.41 -8.09 13.85
N SER A 84 -2.28 -6.96 13.14
CA SER A 84 -3.38 -6.05 12.85
C SER A 84 -3.09 -5.23 11.60
N LEU A 85 -3.73 -5.59 10.49
CA LEU A 85 -3.66 -4.82 9.25
C LEU A 85 -4.07 -3.33 9.41
N PRO A 86 -5.13 -2.96 10.17
CA PRO A 86 -5.41 -1.54 10.41
C PRO A 86 -4.31 -0.83 11.21
N LEU A 87 -3.65 -1.47 12.18
CA LEU A 87 -2.51 -0.84 12.87
C LEU A 87 -1.35 -0.59 11.88
N SER A 88 -1.04 -1.59 11.05
CA SER A 88 -0.02 -1.47 10.02
C SER A 88 -0.31 -0.32 9.05
N LEU A 89 -1.56 -0.19 8.61
CA LEU A 89 -1.97 0.93 7.76
C LEU A 89 -1.89 2.28 8.48
N THR A 90 -2.27 2.36 9.77
CA THR A 90 -2.07 3.56 10.59
C THR A 90 -0.61 4.00 10.57
N PHE A 91 0.34 3.09 10.74
CA PHE A 91 1.77 3.43 10.66
C PHE A 91 2.21 3.79 9.25
N GLY A 92 1.73 3.09 8.22
CA GLY A 92 2.02 3.46 6.83
C GLY A 92 1.54 4.86 6.46
N ILE A 93 0.34 5.26 6.89
CA ILE A 93 -0.18 6.63 6.70
C ILE A 93 0.74 7.63 7.38
N ASN A 94 1.10 7.40 8.64
CA ASN A 94 1.97 8.31 9.38
C ASN A 94 3.37 8.40 8.76
N ILE A 95 3.96 7.27 8.37
CA ILE A 95 5.32 7.20 7.85
C ILE A 95 5.39 7.71 6.41
N GLY A 96 4.76 7.00 5.47
CA GLY A 96 4.90 7.25 4.03
C GLY A 96 4.13 8.47 3.54
N LEU A 97 3.01 8.83 4.21
CA LEU A 97 2.14 9.91 3.77
C LEU A 97 2.29 11.20 4.58
N PHE A 98 3.07 11.20 5.67
CA PHE A 98 3.33 12.41 6.45
C PHE A 98 4.80 12.62 6.82
N ILE A 99 5.40 11.72 7.61
CA ILE A 99 6.74 11.90 8.16
C ILE A 99 7.80 11.98 7.05
N GLU A 100 7.81 11.05 6.10
CA GLU A 100 8.80 11.05 5.02
C GLU A 100 8.70 12.28 4.10
N PRO A 101 7.49 12.69 3.64
CA PRO A 101 7.35 13.94 2.89
C PRO A 101 7.77 15.18 3.69
N VAL A 102 7.47 15.26 4.98
CA VAL A 102 7.92 16.36 5.85
C VAL A 102 9.43 16.35 5.98
N ALA A 103 10.05 15.19 6.20
CA ALA A 103 11.49 15.06 6.30
C ALA A 103 12.20 15.53 5.03
N LYS A 104 11.65 15.16 3.86
CA LYS A 104 12.25 15.46 2.56
C LYS A 104 11.98 16.87 2.05
N TYR A 105 10.74 17.35 2.16
CA TYR A 105 10.28 18.54 1.43
C TYR A 105 9.91 19.73 2.33
N ALA A 106 9.78 19.55 3.64
CA ALA A 106 9.48 20.68 4.52
C ALA A 106 10.69 21.59 4.72
N HIS A 107 10.45 22.81 5.15
CA HIS A 107 11.51 23.71 5.60
C HIS A 107 12.10 23.25 6.94
N ASP A 108 13.40 23.42 7.14
CA ASP A 108 14.08 22.91 8.35
C ASP A 108 13.53 23.48 9.66
N PHE A 109 13.10 24.75 9.67
CA PHE A 109 12.55 25.37 10.88
C PHE A 109 11.17 24.82 11.29
N VAL A 110 10.39 24.17 10.39
CA VAL A 110 9.12 23.52 10.80
C VAL A 110 9.35 22.08 11.28
N LYS A 111 10.39 21.40 10.79
CA LYS A 111 10.66 19.99 11.08
C LYS A 111 10.85 19.72 12.58
N LYS A 112 11.60 20.59 13.27
CA LYS A 112 11.99 20.39 14.67
C LYS A 112 10.80 20.20 15.60
N GLU A 113 9.81 21.10 15.54
CA GLU A 113 8.64 21.04 16.42
C GLU A 113 7.75 19.85 16.07
N ILE A 114 7.53 19.59 14.78
CA ILE A 114 6.70 18.46 14.32
C ILE A 114 7.31 17.14 14.82
N PHE A 115 8.59 16.89 14.55
CA PHE A 115 9.22 15.64 14.96
C PHE A 115 9.35 15.51 16.48
N TYR A 116 9.53 16.62 17.20
CA TYR A 116 9.45 16.60 18.66
C TYR A 116 8.08 16.09 19.15
N ARG A 117 6.98 16.58 18.58
CA ARG A 117 5.62 16.14 18.96
C ARG A 117 5.36 14.68 18.59
N PHE A 118 5.82 14.20 17.44
CA PHE A 118 5.73 12.78 17.09
C PHE A 118 6.50 11.88 18.08
N MET A 119 7.70 12.31 18.52
CA MET A 119 8.54 11.53 19.42
C MET A 119 8.08 11.54 20.89
N ASN A 120 7.43 12.62 21.33
CA ASN A 120 7.18 12.86 22.76
C ASN A 120 5.70 12.95 23.13
N GLN A 121 4.81 13.19 22.17
CA GLN A 121 3.39 13.43 22.40
C GLN A 121 2.49 12.43 21.66
N GLN A 122 3.07 11.44 20.98
CA GLN A 122 2.35 10.41 20.22
C GLN A 122 1.46 10.99 19.11
N ASN A 123 1.81 12.17 18.61
CA ASN A 123 1.07 12.82 17.54
C ASN A 123 1.03 11.97 16.27
N MET A 124 -0.07 12.09 15.55
CA MET A 124 -0.25 11.45 14.25
C MET A 124 -0.40 12.46 13.14
N GLY A 125 -0.05 12.04 11.93
CA GLY A 125 -0.21 12.80 10.71
C GLY A 125 -0.83 11.96 9.60
N GLY A 126 -1.38 12.65 8.61
CA GLY A 126 -1.90 12.02 7.40
C GLY A 126 -1.80 12.93 6.18
N LEU A 127 -2.34 12.45 5.06
CA LEU A 127 -2.37 13.14 3.78
C LEU A 127 -3.81 13.33 3.34
N MET A 128 -4.13 14.50 2.79
CA MET A 128 -5.44 14.81 2.23
C MET A 128 -5.35 15.09 0.73
N ILE A 129 -5.64 14.08 -0.09
CA ILE A 129 -5.69 14.19 -1.56
C ILE A 129 -7.11 14.13 -2.08
N THR A 130 -7.77 13.00 -1.86
CA THR A 130 -9.04 12.63 -2.50
C THR A 130 -10.19 13.58 -2.14
N GLU A 131 -10.97 13.94 -3.15
CA GLU A 131 -12.14 14.82 -3.05
C GLU A 131 -13.39 14.10 -3.53
N PRO A 132 -14.59 14.54 -3.13
CA PRO A 132 -15.81 14.15 -3.82
C PRO A 132 -15.62 14.33 -5.34
N ASP A 133 -15.97 13.31 -6.12
CA ASP A 133 -15.81 13.23 -7.58
C ASP A 133 -14.36 13.10 -8.11
N PHE A 134 -13.32 13.31 -7.29
CA PHE A 134 -11.91 13.24 -7.72
C PHE A 134 -11.08 12.23 -6.91
N GLY A 135 -11.32 10.95 -7.19
CA GLY A 135 -10.52 9.82 -6.68
C GLY A 135 -9.36 9.47 -7.62
N SER A 136 -9.64 8.66 -8.64
CA SER A 136 -8.65 8.28 -9.66
C SER A 136 -8.13 9.47 -10.46
N ASP A 137 -8.95 10.52 -10.61
CA ASP A 137 -8.60 11.78 -11.29
C ASP A 137 -8.13 12.87 -10.30
N ALA A 138 -7.26 12.49 -9.36
CA ALA A 138 -6.79 13.38 -8.30
C ALA A 138 -6.06 14.64 -8.82
N LEU A 139 -5.52 14.63 -10.03
CA LEU A 139 -4.84 15.79 -10.62
C LEU A 139 -5.81 16.93 -10.96
N ASN A 140 -7.08 16.62 -11.16
CA ASN A 140 -8.14 17.59 -11.42
C ASN A 140 -8.91 17.99 -10.15
N MET A 141 -8.30 17.80 -8.97
CA MET A 141 -8.84 18.27 -7.70
C MET A 141 -9.27 19.75 -7.74
N GLN A 142 -10.23 20.11 -6.89
CA GLN A 142 -10.87 21.42 -6.80
C GLN A 142 -10.51 22.17 -5.51
N THR A 143 -9.86 21.55 -4.52
CA THR A 143 -9.33 22.28 -3.37
C THR A 143 -8.33 23.34 -3.84
N THR A 144 -8.55 24.58 -3.38
CA THR A 144 -7.81 25.75 -3.86
C THR A 144 -6.92 26.34 -2.79
N ASN A 145 -5.85 27.02 -3.21
CA ASN A 145 -5.09 27.92 -2.36
C ASN A 145 -4.95 29.31 -2.99
N VAL A 146 -4.99 30.35 -2.14
CA VAL A 146 -4.74 31.76 -2.49
C VAL A 146 -3.77 32.34 -1.48
N LYS A 147 -2.71 33.02 -1.95
CA LYS A 147 -1.76 33.71 -1.06
C LYS A 147 -2.40 35.00 -0.53
N VAL A 148 -2.40 35.16 0.80
CA VAL A 148 -2.93 36.33 1.52
C VAL A 148 -1.87 36.81 2.52
N GLY A 149 -1.12 37.85 2.14
CA GLY A 149 0.02 38.33 2.92
C GLY A 149 1.11 37.25 3.06
N SER A 150 1.47 36.90 4.29
CA SER A 150 2.43 35.84 4.64
C SER A 150 1.79 34.45 4.81
N ASN A 151 0.48 34.32 4.57
CA ASN A 151 -0.26 33.08 4.69
C ASN A 151 -0.85 32.64 3.35
N TYR A 152 -1.33 31.41 3.29
CA TYR A 152 -2.21 30.89 2.26
C TYR A 152 -3.56 30.57 2.89
N HIS A 153 -4.63 30.97 2.21
CA HIS A 153 -5.98 30.50 2.50
C HIS A 153 -6.24 29.27 1.62
N VAL A 154 -6.48 28.11 2.26
CA VAL A 154 -6.76 26.84 1.58
C VAL A 154 -8.22 26.48 1.81
N LYS A 155 -8.96 26.21 0.73
CA LYS A 155 -10.41 25.94 0.78
C LYS A 155 -10.83 24.80 -0.15
N GLY A 156 -11.62 23.86 0.38
CA GLY A 156 -12.14 22.72 -0.38
C GLY A 156 -12.83 21.66 0.49
N ILE A 157 -13.09 20.49 -0.10
CA ILE A 157 -13.68 19.34 0.60
C ILE A 157 -12.81 18.12 0.29
N LYS A 158 -12.38 17.41 1.33
CA LYS A 158 -11.58 16.18 1.23
C LYS A 158 -12.36 15.03 1.82
N HIS A 159 -12.29 13.83 1.26
CA HIS A 159 -12.94 12.65 1.84
C HIS A 159 -12.10 11.38 1.74
N TRP A 160 -12.43 10.36 2.53
CA TRP A 160 -11.68 9.09 2.59
C TRP A 160 -10.21 9.22 3.03
N GLN A 161 -9.90 10.27 3.81
CA GLN A 161 -8.59 10.45 4.41
C GLN A 161 -8.50 9.58 5.66
N GLY A 162 -7.66 8.55 5.64
CA GLY A 162 -7.47 7.69 6.81
C GLY A 162 -6.97 8.52 7.99
N LEU A 163 -7.52 8.27 9.20
CA LEU A 163 -7.30 9.07 10.42
C LEU A 163 -8.12 10.38 10.47
N THR A 164 -9.23 10.47 9.71
CA THR A 164 -10.18 11.59 9.78
C THR A 164 -10.61 11.85 11.23
N GLY A 165 -10.44 13.09 11.70
CA GLY A 165 -10.75 13.50 13.08
C GLY A 165 -9.85 12.92 14.17
N MET A 166 -8.79 12.19 13.80
CA MET A 166 -7.85 11.54 14.73
C MET A 166 -6.41 12.06 14.56
N ALA A 167 -5.98 12.44 13.35
CA ALA A 167 -4.66 12.99 13.13
C ALA A 167 -4.52 14.44 13.64
N ASP A 168 -3.36 14.75 14.23
CA ASP A 168 -2.99 16.09 14.68
C ASP A 168 -2.46 16.96 13.53
N TYR A 169 -1.87 16.32 12.52
CA TYR A 169 -1.32 16.99 11.36
C TYR A 169 -1.85 16.45 10.05
N TRP A 170 -1.96 17.31 9.05
CA TRP A 170 -2.30 16.94 7.69
C TRP A 170 -1.38 17.59 6.68
N LEU A 171 -0.95 16.82 5.67
CA LEU A 171 -0.51 17.37 4.40
C LEU A 171 -1.72 17.57 3.50
N ILE A 172 -2.10 18.81 3.24
CA ILE A 172 -3.27 19.13 2.43
C ILE A 172 -2.82 19.49 1.02
N THR A 173 -3.34 18.77 0.03
CA THR A 173 -3.11 19.10 -1.38
C THR A 173 -4.13 20.09 -1.89
N SER A 174 -3.67 21.02 -2.72
CA SER A 174 -4.51 22.03 -3.35
C SER A 174 -3.89 22.55 -4.64
N ARG A 175 -4.68 23.25 -5.44
CA ARG A 175 -4.22 23.94 -6.65
C ARG A 175 -4.27 25.45 -6.43
N LYS A 176 -3.28 26.17 -6.93
CA LYS A 176 -3.28 27.63 -6.88
C LYS A 176 -4.47 28.16 -7.69
N LYS A 177 -5.30 29.00 -7.08
CA LYS A 177 -6.36 29.73 -7.78
C LYS A 177 -5.79 31.03 -8.35
N HIS A 178 -5.94 31.22 -9.66
CA HIS A 178 -5.52 32.42 -10.37
C HIS A 178 -6.59 33.53 -10.26
N GLU A 179 -6.21 34.77 -10.57
CA GLU A 179 -7.12 35.94 -10.50
C GLU A 179 -8.33 35.80 -11.42
N ASN A 180 -8.17 35.12 -12.56
CA ASN A 180 -9.25 34.83 -13.50
C ASN A 180 -10.19 33.70 -13.04
N GLY A 181 -9.92 33.10 -11.87
CA GLY A 181 -10.71 32.01 -11.29
C GLY A 181 -10.21 30.60 -11.64
N ASP A 182 -9.32 30.45 -12.62
CA ASP A 182 -8.80 29.15 -13.05
C ASP A 182 -7.88 28.53 -12.00
N LEU A 183 -7.82 27.19 -12.00
CA LEU A 183 -6.90 26.44 -11.15
C LEU A 183 -5.62 26.11 -11.92
N GLY A 184 -4.47 26.42 -11.31
CA GLY A 184 -3.15 26.08 -11.84
C GLY A 184 -2.99 24.58 -12.04
N ARG A 185 -2.13 24.14 -12.95
CA ARG A 185 -1.93 22.71 -13.26
C ARG A 185 -1.10 21.95 -12.21
N ASP A 186 -0.37 22.67 -11.36
CA ASP A 186 0.51 22.08 -10.36
C ASP A 186 -0.20 21.89 -9.01
N ILE A 187 0.34 20.99 -8.18
CA ILE A 187 -0.23 20.63 -6.88
C ILE A 187 0.66 21.14 -5.74
N ASP A 188 0.11 21.99 -4.89
CA ASP A 188 0.77 22.46 -3.69
C ASP A 188 0.41 21.60 -2.48
N PHE A 189 1.37 21.43 -1.56
CA PHE A 189 1.21 20.69 -0.31
C PHE A 189 1.42 21.63 0.88
N PHE A 190 0.50 21.62 1.83
CA PHE A 190 0.55 22.47 3.02
C PHE A 190 0.50 21.61 4.28
N ILE A 191 1.44 21.86 5.22
CA ILE A 191 1.39 21.28 6.56
C ILE A 191 0.36 22.06 7.39
N CYS A 192 -0.70 21.38 7.77
CA CYS A 192 -1.76 21.83 8.66
C CYS A 192 -1.58 21.18 10.05
N ASP A 193 -1.57 21.99 11.10
CA ASP A 193 -1.61 21.56 12.51
C ASP A 193 -3.01 21.87 13.05
N VAL A 194 -3.83 20.85 13.26
CA VAL A 194 -5.25 21.02 13.61
C VAL A 194 -5.47 21.63 15.00
N GLN A 195 -4.41 21.72 15.80
CA GLN A 195 -4.45 22.38 17.11
C GLN A 195 -4.35 23.92 16.98
N GLN A 196 -3.93 24.45 15.82
CA GLN A 196 -3.88 25.89 15.59
C GLN A 196 -5.29 26.47 15.32
N PRO A 197 -5.66 27.63 15.90
CA PRO A 197 -7.00 28.18 15.80
C PRO A 197 -7.56 28.30 14.37
N ASN A 198 -6.73 28.75 13.42
CA ASN A 198 -7.13 28.97 12.02
C ASN A 198 -6.83 27.77 11.10
N GLN A 199 -6.53 26.61 11.66
CA GLN A 199 -6.20 25.39 10.90
C GLN A 199 -7.05 24.18 11.31
N LYS A 200 -8.10 24.39 12.11
CA LYS A 200 -9.05 23.34 12.48
C LYS A 200 -9.76 22.82 11.24
N ILE A 201 -9.83 21.50 11.11
CA ILE A 201 -10.58 20.82 10.06
C ILE A 201 -11.91 20.36 10.65
N ILE A 202 -13.01 20.68 9.97
CA ILE A 202 -14.35 20.26 10.39
C ILE A 202 -14.65 18.92 9.71
N VAL A 203 -14.92 17.88 10.51
CA VAL A 203 -15.45 16.62 9.99
C VAL A 203 -16.96 16.76 9.85
N GLU A 204 -17.45 16.83 8.61
CA GLU A 204 -18.87 16.98 8.28
C GLU A 204 -19.62 15.65 8.46
N GLU A 205 -18.98 14.53 8.13
CA GLU A 205 -19.56 13.19 8.19
C GLU A 205 -18.47 12.16 8.48
N TYR A 206 -18.75 11.19 9.36
CA TYR A 206 -17.94 9.98 9.49
C TYR A 206 -18.57 8.83 8.70
N TYR A 207 -17.77 8.15 7.89
CA TYR A 207 -18.22 7.04 7.07
C TYR A 207 -18.25 5.71 7.83
N ASN A 208 -19.18 4.84 7.44
CA ASN A 208 -19.28 3.49 7.97
C ASN A 208 -18.62 2.46 7.04
N ASN A 209 -17.28 2.40 7.02
CA ASN A 209 -16.52 1.37 6.28
C ASN A 209 -16.69 -0.03 6.88
N ILE A 210 -16.64 -1.05 6.02
CA ILE A 210 -16.93 -2.46 6.32
C ILE A 210 -15.79 -3.22 7.03
N GLY A 211 -14.55 -2.73 6.94
CA GLY A 211 -13.35 -3.26 7.59
C GLY A 211 -12.33 -2.16 7.78
N LEU A 212 -11.19 -2.45 8.40
CA LEU A 212 -10.26 -1.44 8.93
C LEU A 212 -10.96 -0.52 9.95
N TYR A 213 -11.90 -1.06 10.72
CA TYR A 213 -12.73 -0.33 11.69
C TYR A 213 -11.97 0.60 12.65
N PRO A 214 -10.74 0.26 13.11
CA PRO A 214 -9.97 1.15 13.96
C PRO A 214 -9.57 2.49 13.30
N ILE A 215 -9.59 2.57 11.96
CA ILE A 215 -9.23 3.79 11.23
C ILE A 215 -10.52 4.54 10.87
N PRO A 216 -10.69 5.78 11.35
CA PRO A 216 -11.82 6.61 10.94
C PRO A 216 -11.59 7.21 9.54
N TYR A 217 -12.67 7.25 8.78
CA TYR A 217 -12.78 7.92 7.48
C TYR A 217 -13.99 8.83 7.49
N GLY A 218 -13.97 9.88 6.69
CA GLY A 218 -15.10 10.79 6.61
C GLY A 218 -14.95 11.88 5.55
N LYS A 219 -15.90 12.80 5.56
CA LYS A 219 -15.92 14.02 4.75
C LYS A 219 -15.42 15.18 5.61
N ASN A 220 -14.40 15.87 5.11
CA ASN A 220 -13.66 16.91 5.81
C ASN A 220 -13.80 18.23 5.05
N LEU A 221 -14.32 19.26 5.72
CA LEU A 221 -14.38 20.62 5.20
C LEU A 221 -13.05 21.34 5.51
N ILE A 222 -12.39 21.82 4.46
CA ILE A 222 -11.14 22.55 4.53
C ILE A 222 -11.46 24.04 4.32
N ASP A 223 -11.22 24.86 5.34
CA ASP A 223 -11.25 26.31 5.29
C ASP A 223 -10.23 26.84 6.31
N ILE A 224 -8.96 26.89 5.90
CA ILE A 224 -7.82 27.11 6.82
C ILE A 224 -6.85 28.18 6.33
N GLN A 225 -6.18 28.84 7.26
CA GLN A 225 -5.08 29.77 6.98
C GLN A 225 -3.76 29.18 7.46
N VAL A 226 -2.86 28.94 6.51
CA VAL A 226 -1.57 28.27 6.74
C VAL A 226 -0.42 29.23 6.42
N PRO A 227 0.56 29.41 7.32
CA PRO A 227 1.77 30.18 7.04
C PRO A 227 2.49 29.72 5.78
N GLU A 228 3.03 30.64 4.98
CA GLU A 228 3.78 30.30 3.74
C GLU A 228 4.90 29.29 3.99
N GLN A 229 5.50 29.38 5.16
CA GLN A 229 6.60 28.57 5.64
C GLN A 229 6.23 27.09 5.91
N ASN A 230 4.94 26.78 5.97
CA ASN A 230 4.38 25.42 6.08
C ASN A 230 4.06 24.79 4.71
N LYS A 231 4.24 25.52 3.61
CA LYS A 231 4.16 24.96 2.26
C LYS A 231 5.40 24.12 1.99
N LEU A 232 5.22 22.89 1.47
CA LEU A 232 6.36 22.05 1.08
C LEU A 232 7.09 22.64 -0.14
N LYS A 233 8.40 22.42 -0.21
CA LYS A 233 9.28 22.88 -1.28
C LYS A 233 9.59 21.75 -2.26
N PRO A 234 8.95 21.69 -3.43
CA PRO A 234 9.32 20.71 -4.44
C PRO A 234 10.71 21.01 -5.01
N GLU A 235 11.47 19.96 -5.31
CA GLU A 235 12.74 20.06 -6.05
C GLU A 235 12.55 20.58 -7.49
N SER A 236 11.35 20.39 -8.05
CA SER A 236 11.00 20.82 -9.40
C SER A 236 9.54 21.28 -9.50
N THR A 237 8.59 20.36 -9.58
CA THR A 237 7.15 20.68 -9.59
C THR A 237 6.44 19.94 -8.46
N GLY A 238 5.30 20.50 -8.04
CA GLY A 238 4.40 19.85 -7.09
C GLY A 238 3.90 18.49 -7.57
N LEU A 239 3.67 18.33 -8.88
CA LEU A 239 3.33 17.04 -9.49
C LEU A 239 4.45 16.00 -9.30
N LYS A 240 5.72 16.39 -9.49
CA LYS A 240 6.85 15.47 -9.29
C LYS A 240 7.04 15.12 -7.81
N LEU A 241 6.81 16.07 -6.90
CA LEU A 241 6.75 15.80 -5.45
C LEU A 241 5.64 14.78 -5.16
N MET A 242 4.43 14.99 -5.68
CA MET A 242 3.32 14.06 -5.50
C MET A 242 3.65 12.66 -6.01
N MET A 243 4.29 12.54 -7.18
CA MET A 243 4.71 11.24 -7.70
C MET A 243 5.81 10.60 -6.86
N ASP A 244 6.82 11.35 -6.39
CA ASP A 244 7.83 10.83 -5.47
C ASP A 244 7.19 10.27 -4.18
N LEU A 245 6.28 11.04 -3.58
CA LEU A 245 5.54 10.67 -2.38
C LEU A 245 4.72 9.39 -2.60
N LEU A 246 3.86 9.37 -3.62
CA LEU A 246 2.97 8.23 -3.87
C LEU A 246 3.77 6.97 -4.23
N HIS A 247 4.81 7.08 -5.05
CA HIS A 247 5.66 5.94 -5.36
C HIS A 247 6.39 5.45 -4.11
N ARG A 248 6.90 6.35 -3.25
CA ARG A 248 7.54 5.97 -1.98
C ARG A 248 6.59 5.22 -1.05
N SER A 249 5.36 5.71 -0.89
CA SER A 249 4.30 5.00 -0.14
C SER A 249 4.08 3.59 -0.71
N ARG A 250 4.00 3.45 -2.03
CA ARG A 250 3.83 2.16 -2.72
C ARG A 250 5.00 1.19 -2.49
N PHE A 251 6.23 1.67 -2.34
CA PHE A 251 7.39 0.85 -1.92
C PHE A 251 7.29 0.36 -0.47
N GLN A 252 6.36 0.87 0.36
CA GLN A 252 6.13 0.38 1.72
C GLN A 252 5.03 -0.69 1.81
N PHE A 253 4.14 -0.78 0.82
CA PHE A 253 3.10 -1.83 0.76
C PHE A 253 3.65 -3.26 0.90
N PRO A 254 4.83 -3.61 0.35
CA PRO A 254 5.47 -4.89 0.61
C PRO A 254 5.61 -5.22 2.10
N GLY A 255 5.92 -4.26 2.97
CA GLY A 255 6.01 -4.49 4.42
C GLY A 255 4.65 -4.85 5.05
N MET A 256 3.58 -4.17 4.61
CA MET A 256 2.22 -4.49 5.05
C MET A 256 1.81 -5.87 4.55
N GLY A 257 2.05 -6.15 3.27
CA GLY A 257 1.78 -7.45 2.67
C GLY A 257 2.58 -8.57 3.33
N MET A 258 3.84 -8.34 3.66
CA MET A 258 4.74 -9.32 4.28
C MET A 258 4.17 -9.83 5.60
N GLY A 259 3.85 -8.94 6.54
CA GLY A 259 3.31 -9.35 7.84
C GLY A 259 1.94 -10.02 7.71
N PHE A 260 1.07 -9.47 6.86
CA PHE A 260 -0.26 -10.01 6.62
C PHE A 260 -0.21 -11.43 6.03
N ILE A 261 0.55 -11.62 4.94
CA ILE A 261 0.68 -12.91 4.25
C ILE A 261 1.38 -13.93 5.16
N HIS A 262 2.39 -13.50 5.93
CA HIS A 262 3.04 -14.36 6.93
C HIS A 262 2.04 -14.87 7.96
N ARG A 263 1.15 -14.01 8.49
CA ARG A 263 0.09 -14.44 9.40
C ARG A 263 -0.86 -15.45 8.75
N MET A 264 -1.24 -15.23 7.49
CA MET A 264 -2.10 -16.17 6.75
C MET A 264 -1.42 -17.52 6.57
N LEU A 265 -0.12 -17.53 6.29
CA LEU A 265 0.67 -18.74 6.09
C LEU A 265 0.78 -19.56 7.39
N ASP A 266 1.12 -18.91 8.50
CA ASP A 266 1.26 -19.56 9.81
C ASP A 266 -0.06 -20.22 10.24
N GLU A 267 -1.18 -19.50 10.12
CA GLU A 267 -2.49 -20.03 10.45
C GLU A 267 -2.91 -21.18 9.51
N SER A 268 -2.58 -21.08 8.21
CA SER A 268 -2.86 -22.14 7.25
C SER A 268 -2.08 -23.42 7.58
N ILE A 269 -0.76 -23.31 7.82
CA ILE A 269 0.09 -24.45 8.17
C ILE A 269 -0.37 -25.08 9.47
N LYS A 270 -0.64 -24.27 10.50
CA LYS A 270 -1.13 -24.73 11.80
C LYS A 270 -2.47 -25.47 11.68
N HIS A 271 -3.44 -24.92 10.96
CA HIS A 271 -4.73 -25.56 10.77
C HIS A 271 -4.60 -26.86 9.98
N CYS A 272 -3.92 -26.83 8.84
CA CYS A 272 -3.83 -27.98 7.94
C CYS A 272 -3.07 -29.17 8.55
N ASN A 273 -2.08 -28.92 9.43
CA ASN A 273 -1.38 -29.98 10.14
C ASN A 273 -2.18 -30.59 11.30
N SER A 274 -3.06 -29.82 11.94
CA SER A 274 -3.82 -30.28 13.11
C SER A 274 -5.19 -30.87 12.75
N ARG A 275 -5.82 -30.39 11.67
CA ARG A 275 -7.13 -30.86 11.22
C ARG A 275 -7.01 -32.24 10.58
N ILE A 276 -7.78 -33.22 11.08
CA ILE A 276 -7.86 -34.57 10.51
C ILE A 276 -9.07 -34.70 9.58
N VAL A 277 -8.84 -35.20 8.35
CA VAL A 277 -9.86 -35.57 7.36
C VAL A 277 -9.49 -36.91 6.75
N GLY A 278 -10.43 -37.86 6.68
CA GLY A 278 -10.16 -39.19 6.12
C GLY A 278 -9.04 -39.95 6.85
N GLY A 279 -8.86 -39.71 8.15
CA GLY A 279 -7.84 -40.36 8.98
C GLY A 279 -6.42 -39.81 8.84
N LYS A 280 -6.20 -38.72 8.08
CA LYS A 280 -4.89 -38.07 7.90
C LYS A 280 -4.99 -36.56 8.16
N PRO A 281 -3.88 -35.86 8.45
CA PRO A 281 -3.85 -34.40 8.43
C PRO A 281 -4.36 -33.84 7.11
N LEU A 282 -5.06 -32.71 7.15
CA LEU A 282 -5.58 -32.01 5.97
C LEU A 282 -4.44 -31.67 4.99
N MET A 283 -3.25 -31.37 5.51
CA MET A 283 -2.01 -31.15 4.74
C MET A 283 -1.58 -32.36 3.90
N ALA A 284 -2.10 -33.56 4.14
CA ALA A 284 -1.78 -34.74 3.33
C ALA A 284 -2.50 -34.74 1.96
N LEU A 285 -3.46 -33.85 1.73
CA LEU A 285 -4.16 -33.73 0.45
C LEU A 285 -3.37 -32.83 -0.51
N ASP A 286 -3.13 -33.31 -1.73
CA ASP A 286 -2.36 -32.59 -2.76
C ASP A 286 -2.92 -31.17 -3.04
N GLN A 287 -4.23 -31.04 -3.20
CA GLN A 287 -4.88 -29.73 -3.41
C GLN A 287 -4.65 -28.75 -2.24
N VAL A 288 -4.55 -29.26 -1.01
CA VAL A 288 -4.26 -28.42 0.17
C VAL A 288 -2.80 -27.99 0.16
N GLN A 289 -1.88 -28.89 -0.20
CA GLN A 289 -0.46 -28.55 -0.36
C GLN A 289 -0.28 -27.47 -1.42
N TYR A 290 -0.98 -27.59 -2.56
CA TYR A 290 -1.00 -26.58 -3.60
C TYR A 290 -1.49 -25.22 -3.08
N GLN A 291 -2.61 -25.19 -2.34
CA GLN A 291 -3.14 -23.96 -1.74
C GLN A 291 -2.15 -23.30 -0.76
N VAL A 292 -1.52 -24.09 0.11
CA VAL A 292 -0.51 -23.57 1.05
C VAL A 292 0.73 -23.08 0.30
N ALA A 293 1.16 -23.78 -0.74
CA ALA A 293 2.28 -23.38 -1.59
C ALA A 293 2.02 -22.05 -2.33
N LYS A 294 0.76 -21.74 -2.71
CA LYS A 294 0.43 -20.41 -3.25
C LYS A 294 0.68 -19.29 -2.23
N ILE A 295 0.32 -19.49 -0.96
CA ILE A 295 0.60 -18.52 0.11
C ILE A 295 2.12 -18.43 0.37
N GLN A 296 2.85 -19.55 0.30
CA GLN A 296 4.32 -19.53 0.38
C GLN A 296 4.96 -18.75 -0.77
N SER A 297 4.46 -18.88 -1.99
CA SER A 297 4.91 -18.05 -3.12
C SER A 297 4.63 -16.57 -2.87
N ALA A 298 3.46 -16.23 -2.34
CA ALA A 298 3.13 -14.85 -1.96
C ALA A 298 4.10 -14.29 -0.90
N PHE A 299 4.45 -15.09 0.11
CA PHE A 299 5.45 -14.76 1.13
C PHE A 299 6.84 -14.49 0.51
N THR A 300 7.27 -15.32 -0.44
CA THR A 300 8.54 -15.15 -1.15
C THR A 300 8.56 -13.88 -2.00
N VAL A 301 7.49 -13.60 -2.73
CA VAL A 301 7.33 -12.35 -3.50
C VAL A 301 7.37 -11.13 -2.57
N ALA A 302 6.64 -11.18 -1.45
CA ALA A 302 6.65 -10.10 -0.46
C ALA A 302 8.07 -9.86 0.12
N SER A 303 8.80 -10.94 0.41
CA SER A 303 10.19 -10.88 0.89
C SER A 303 11.13 -10.23 -0.13
N ALA A 304 10.95 -10.58 -1.41
CA ALA A 304 11.73 -10.03 -2.51
C ALA A 304 11.45 -8.53 -2.70
N MET A 305 10.18 -8.13 -2.68
CA MET A 305 9.78 -6.72 -2.76
C MET A 305 10.25 -5.91 -1.55
N CYS A 306 10.20 -6.45 -0.33
CA CYS A 306 10.74 -5.80 0.87
C CYS A 306 12.26 -5.57 0.76
N THR A 307 12.97 -6.58 0.25
CA THR A 307 14.41 -6.50 0.01
C THR A 307 14.74 -5.42 -1.02
N ARG A 308 14.01 -5.38 -2.14
CA ARG A 308 14.18 -4.37 -3.18
C ARG A 308 13.91 -2.96 -2.65
N SER A 309 12.79 -2.77 -1.96
CA SER A 309 12.41 -1.49 -1.36
C SER A 309 13.48 -1.01 -0.38
N SER A 310 13.96 -1.90 0.50
CA SER A 310 15.03 -1.59 1.47
C SER A 310 16.31 -1.04 0.84
N LEU A 311 16.62 -1.44 -0.40
CA LEU A 311 17.85 -1.07 -1.09
C LEU A 311 17.69 0.14 -2.02
N PHE A 312 16.46 0.53 -2.36
CA PHE A 312 16.20 1.48 -3.44
C PHE A 312 15.37 2.70 -3.03
N SER A 313 14.47 2.59 -2.04
CA SER A 313 13.48 3.63 -1.75
C SER A 313 13.88 4.58 -0.61
N GLY A 314 15.18 4.75 -0.34
CA GLY A 314 15.68 5.69 0.68
C GLY A 314 15.31 7.15 0.36
N LEU A 315 15.29 8.03 1.37
CA LEU A 315 14.89 9.44 1.22
C LEU A 315 15.74 10.21 0.20
N ASP A 316 17.03 9.89 0.08
CA ASP A 316 17.97 10.50 -0.86
C ASP A 316 17.70 10.12 -2.32
N THR A 317 16.85 9.11 -2.57
CA THR A 317 16.46 8.69 -3.92
C THR A 317 15.15 9.35 -4.32
N ASN A 318 15.13 10.03 -5.47
CA ASN A 318 13.89 10.54 -6.06
C ASN A 318 13.21 9.43 -6.89
N LEU A 319 12.01 9.06 -6.47
CA LEU A 319 11.20 7.96 -6.99
C LEU A 319 10.12 8.44 -7.97
N ALA A 320 10.05 9.73 -8.31
CA ALA A 320 9.01 10.26 -9.21
C ALA A 320 8.96 9.55 -10.58
N SER A 321 10.07 9.01 -11.07
CA SER A 321 10.16 8.24 -12.32
C SER A 321 10.02 6.72 -12.15
N SER A 322 9.85 6.22 -10.92
CA SER A 322 9.82 4.78 -10.61
C SER A 322 8.43 4.16 -10.74
N GLY A 323 7.56 4.74 -11.58
CA GLY A 323 6.14 4.40 -11.65
C GLY A 323 5.87 2.93 -11.99
N VAL A 324 6.60 2.34 -12.94
CA VAL A 324 6.40 0.92 -13.31
C VAL A 324 6.66 0.00 -12.12
N GLU A 325 7.76 0.20 -11.40
CA GLU A 325 8.15 -0.62 -10.26
C GLU A 325 7.20 -0.42 -9.08
N ALA A 326 6.96 0.84 -8.68
CA ALA A 326 6.09 1.18 -7.56
C ALA A 326 4.65 0.67 -7.78
N ASN A 327 4.10 0.85 -8.98
CA ASN A 327 2.77 0.34 -9.33
C ASN A 327 2.74 -1.20 -9.33
N SER A 328 3.79 -1.85 -9.83
CA SER A 328 3.88 -3.32 -9.85
C SER A 328 3.90 -3.89 -8.43
N MET A 329 4.68 -3.28 -7.54
CA MET A 329 4.74 -3.69 -6.14
C MET A 329 3.39 -3.55 -5.45
N LYS A 330 2.79 -2.35 -5.47
CA LYS A 330 1.50 -2.11 -4.80
C LYS A 330 0.39 -2.98 -5.37
N ALA A 331 0.21 -2.98 -6.69
CA ALA A 331 -0.93 -3.70 -7.28
C ALA A 331 -0.80 -5.21 -7.04
N TYR A 332 0.38 -5.79 -7.27
CA TYR A 332 0.52 -7.24 -7.15
C TYR A 332 0.54 -7.72 -5.69
N ILE A 333 1.21 -7.03 -4.76
CA ILE A 333 1.20 -7.47 -3.36
C ILE A 333 -0.21 -7.44 -2.76
N THR A 334 -1.05 -6.49 -3.18
CA THR A 334 -2.41 -6.36 -2.67
C THR A 334 -3.38 -7.40 -3.27
N ASP A 335 -3.16 -7.83 -4.51
CA ASP A 335 -3.80 -9.05 -5.06
C ASP A 335 -3.41 -10.28 -4.21
N LEU A 336 -2.12 -10.45 -3.92
CA LEU A 336 -1.62 -11.58 -3.13
C LEU A 336 -2.15 -11.60 -1.68
N MET A 337 -2.32 -10.43 -1.06
CA MET A 337 -2.98 -10.31 0.25
C MET A 337 -4.42 -10.86 0.19
N GLN A 338 -5.21 -10.41 -0.79
CA GLN A 338 -6.59 -10.85 -0.95
C GLN A 338 -6.70 -12.35 -1.23
N GLU A 339 -5.87 -12.87 -2.13
CA GLU A 339 -5.83 -14.30 -2.45
C GLU A 339 -5.43 -15.16 -1.25
N SER A 340 -4.45 -14.70 -0.45
CA SER A 340 -4.01 -15.41 0.76
C SER A 340 -5.10 -15.47 1.82
N ALA A 341 -5.85 -14.37 2.02
CA ALA A 341 -6.95 -14.33 2.98
C ALA A 341 -8.13 -15.24 2.57
N GLN A 342 -8.47 -15.25 1.27
CA GLN A 342 -9.48 -16.16 0.72
C GLN A 342 -9.06 -17.61 0.88
N THR A 343 -7.78 -17.92 0.61
CA THR A 343 -7.23 -19.27 0.74
C THR A 343 -7.28 -19.75 2.20
N LEU A 344 -6.83 -18.95 3.17
CA LEU A 344 -6.93 -19.30 4.59
C LEU A 344 -8.39 -19.54 5.02
N THR A 345 -9.31 -18.67 4.57
CA THR A 345 -10.74 -18.81 4.86
C THR A 345 -11.27 -20.14 4.34
N GLN A 346 -10.92 -20.50 3.10
CA GLN A 346 -11.32 -21.76 2.47
C GLN A 346 -10.73 -22.98 3.19
N LEU A 347 -9.46 -22.94 3.56
CA LEU A 347 -8.77 -24.02 4.29
C LEU A 347 -9.40 -24.28 5.67
N ASN A 348 -9.87 -23.22 6.34
CA ASN A 348 -10.56 -23.33 7.64
C ASN A 348 -12.02 -23.81 7.54
N GLY A 349 -12.58 -23.94 6.33
CA GLY A 349 -13.97 -24.32 6.10
C GLY A 349 -14.97 -23.41 6.82
N ALA A 350 -16.00 -23.99 7.45
CA ALA A 350 -17.02 -23.22 8.16
C ALA A 350 -16.45 -22.32 9.29
N ASN A 351 -15.36 -22.74 9.95
CA ASN A 351 -14.70 -21.91 10.96
C ASN A 351 -14.01 -20.69 10.34
N GLY A 352 -13.64 -20.76 9.05
CA GLY A 352 -13.15 -19.63 8.28
C GLY A 352 -14.16 -18.49 8.16
N TYR A 353 -15.47 -18.79 8.22
CA TYR A 353 -16.53 -17.81 8.01
C TYR A 353 -16.98 -17.07 9.29
N LYS A 354 -16.42 -17.43 10.45
CA LYS A 354 -16.64 -16.71 11.71
C LYS A 354 -16.06 -15.30 11.63
N ALA A 355 -16.71 -14.31 12.23
CA ALA A 355 -16.24 -12.92 12.20
C ALA A 355 -14.92 -12.72 12.96
N GLU A 356 -14.60 -13.62 13.89
CA GLU A 356 -13.36 -13.67 14.65
C GLU A 356 -12.21 -14.31 13.86
N SER A 357 -12.50 -15.04 12.78
CA SER A 357 -11.48 -15.71 11.99
C SER A 357 -10.50 -14.71 11.41
N VAL A 358 -9.22 -15.03 11.47
CA VAL A 358 -8.16 -14.25 10.84
C VAL A 358 -8.37 -14.18 9.32
N GLY A 359 -8.86 -15.26 8.71
CA GLY A 359 -9.13 -15.34 7.28
C GLY A 359 -10.25 -14.39 6.83
N SER A 360 -11.45 -14.50 7.42
CA SER A 360 -12.60 -13.66 7.06
C SER A 360 -12.32 -12.18 7.28
N ARG A 361 -11.75 -11.81 8.43
CA ARG A 361 -11.30 -10.43 8.70
C ARG A 361 -10.26 -10.00 7.69
N GLY A 362 -9.30 -10.87 7.38
CA GLY A 362 -8.29 -10.63 6.36
C GLY A 362 -8.89 -10.31 5.00
N ILE A 363 -9.98 -10.98 4.58
CA ILE A 363 -10.69 -10.68 3.32
C ILE A 363 -11.25 -9.25 3.38
N ILE A 364 -11.93 -8.88 4.47
CA ILE A 364 -12.58 -7.56 4.54
C ILE A 364 -11.52 -6.44 4.69
N ASP A 365 -10.54 -6.61 5.56
CA ASP A 365 -9.54 -5.59 5.88
C ASP A 365 -8.52 -5.37 4.75
N SER A 366 -8.19 -6.41 3.98
CA SER A 366 -7.26 -6.24 2.84
C SER A 366 -7.95 -5.74 1.57
N ARG A 367 -9.28 -5.76 1.49
CA ARG A 367 -10.00 -5.39 0.26
C ARG A 367 -9.77 -3.95 -0.18
N PRO A 368 -9.77 -2.96 0.74
CA PRO A 368 -9.50 -1.58 0.37
C PRO A 368 -8.11 -1.37 -0.22
N PHE A 369 -7.14 -2.25 0.01
CA PHE A 369 -5.78 -2.10 -0.51
C PHE A 369 -5.69 -2.27 -2.03
N GLN A 370 -6.65 -2.94 -2.66
CA GLN A 370 -6.76 -2.98 -4.12
C GLN A 370 -7.43 -1.73 -4.71
N ILE A 371 -7.95 -0.83 -3.85
CA ILE A 371 -8.74 0.35 -4.22
C ILE A 371 -7.97 1.64 -3.89
N PHE A 372 -7.49 1.76 -2.65
CA PHE A 372 -6.76 2.92 -2.15
C PHE A 372 -5.38 3.03 -2.82
N GLU A 373 -4.76 4.22 -2.77
CA GLU A 373 -3.42 4.47 -3.32
C GLU A 373 -3.31 4.17 -4.83
N GLY A 374 -4.45 4.30 -5.52
CA GLY A 374 -4.67 3.92 -6.92
C GLY A 374 -5.26 2.52 -7.03
N SER A 375 -6.45 2.39 -7.62
CA SER A 375 -7.08 1.09 -7.87
C SER A 375 -6.16 0.19 -8.71
N ASN A 376 -6.13 -1.12 -8.45
CA ASN A 376 -5.23 -2.03 -9.15
C ASN A 376 -5.42 -1.99 -10.68
N GLU A 377 -6.64 -1.85 -11.19
CA GLU A 377 -6.91 -1.69 -12.63
C GLU A 377 -6.23 -0.46 -13.22
N MET A 378 -6.29 0.68 -12.51
CA MET A 378 -5.62 1.92 -12.90
C MET A 378 -4.09 1.74 -12.89
N LEU A 379 -3.54 1.11 -11.85
CA LEU A 379 -2.10 0.89 -11.74
C LEU A 379 -1.58 -0.06 -12.83
N TYR A 380 -2.32 -1.14 -13.14
CA TYR A 380 -2.00 -2.04 -14.25
C TYR A 380 -2.09 -1.33 -15.60
N THR A 381 -3.11 -0.49 -15.81
CA THR A 381 -3.23 0.33 -17.01
C THR A 381 -2.01 1.23 -17.19
N GLN A 382 -1.61 1.96 -16.14
CA GLN A 382 -0.44 2.82 -16.15
C GLN A 382 0.87 2.06 -16.41
N ILE A 383 1.05 0.87 -15.83
CA ILE A 383 2.22 0.01 -16.10
C ILE A 383 2.32 -0.26 -17.60
N SER A 384 1.22 -0.70 -18.23
CA SER A 384 1.19 -0.97 -19.66
C SER A 384 1.46 0.26 -20.50
N GLU A 385 0.82 1.38 -20.21
CA GLU A 385 1.01 2.62 -20.97
C GLU A 385 2.45 3.12 -20.90
N MET A 386 3.08 3.07 -19.72
CA MET A 386 4.49 3.44 -19.55
C MET A 386 5.41 2.52 -20.38
N ILE A 387 5.16 1.21 -20.35
CA ILE A 387 5.95 0.22 -21.09
C ILE A 387 5.75 0.34 -22.60
N LEU A 388 4.50 0.47 -23.06
CA LEU A 388 4.17 0.69 -24.47
C LEU A 388 4.84 1.95 -25.01
N LYS A 389 4.82 3.04 -24.24
CA LYS A 389 5.53 4.28 -24.62
C LYS A 389 7.03 4.03 -24.80
N MET A 390 7.67 3.30 -23.89
CA MET A 390 9.09 2.94 -24.00
C MET A 390 9.37 1.99 -25.18
N MET A 391 8.49 1.02 -25.44
CA MET A 391 8.56 0.10 -26.57
C MET A 391 8.50 0.84 -27.91
N ILE A 392 7.57 1.79 -28.05
CA ILE A 392 7.44 2.65 -29.24
C ILE A 392 8.72 3.48 -29.45
N GLN A 393 9.25 4.08 -28.39
CA GLN A 393 10.49 4.87 -28.45
C GLN A 393 11.69 4.01 -28.86
N LYS A 394 11.77 2.76 -28.39
CA LYS A 394 12.83 1.80 -28.76
C LYS A 394 12.60 1.09 -30.09
N LYS A 395 11.43 1.29 -30.73
CA LYS A 395 11.00 0.58 -31.96
C LYS A 395 10.97 -0.95 -31.80
N THR A 396 10.59 -1.44 -30.62
CA THR A 396 10.49 -2.87 -30.31
C THR A 396 9.08 -3.21 -29.84
N MET A 397 8.25 -3.78 -30.72
CA MET A 397 6.86 -4.14 -30.40
C MET A 397 6.66 -5.58 -29.92
N ASN A 398 7.70 -6.41 -30.05
CA ASN A 398 7.71 -7.73 -29.44
C ASN A 398 7.97 -7.62 -27.94
N LEU A 399 7.06 -8.17 -27.12
CA LEU A 399 7.10 -7.99 -25.66
C LEU A 399 8.36 -8.59 -25.03
N ILE A 400 8.70 -9.85 -25.37
CA ILE A 400 9.87 -10.50 -24.77
C ILE A 400 11.19 -9.85 -25.20
N ASP A 401 11.28 -9.37 -26.44
CA ASP A 401 12.50 -8.69 -26.92
C ASP A 401 12.73 -7.37 -26.20
N PHE A 402 11.66 -6.65 -25.84
CA PHE A 402 11.77 -5.49 -24.97
C PHE A 402 12.18 -5.88 -23.54
N LEU A 403 11.44 -6.80 -22.91
CA LEU A 403 11.61 -7.13 -21.48
C LEU A 403 12.99 -7.70 -21.12
N LYS A 404 13.65 -8.43 -22.03
CA LYS A 404 15.03 -8.91 -21.82
C LYS A 404 16.06 -7.80 -21.69
N THR A 405 15.75 -6.60 -22.18
CA THR A 405 16.65 -5.43 -22.16
C THR A 405 16.19 -4.36 -21.16
N TYR A 406 15.13 -4.63 -20.41
CA TYR A 406 14.55 -3.70 -19.46
C TYR A 406 15.01 -4.02 -18.05
N ASP A 407 15.57 -3.02 -17.36
CA ASP A 407 16.27 -3.21 -16.08
C ASP A 407 15.42 -3.92 -15.01
N LEU A 408 14.10 -3.71 -15.00
CA LEU A 408 13.21 -4.34 -14.02
C LEU A 408 12.85 -5.80 -14.34
N THR A 409 13.24 -6.32 -15.50
CA THR A 409 12.84 -7.66 -15.95
C THR A 409 13.95 -8.48 -16.61
N HIS A 410 15.14 -7.91 -16.83
CA HIS A 410 16.20 -8.56 -17.59
C HIS A 410 16.67 -9.91 -17.01
N ASN A 411 16.64 -10.09 -15.68
CA ASN A 411 17.05 -11.34 -15.03
C ASN A 411 15.95 -12.42 -15.08
N SER A 412 14.68 -12.03 -15.23
CA SER A 412 13.55 -12.96 -15.17
C SER A 412 12.85 -13.21 -16.52
N ALA A 413 12.96 -12.29 -17.48
CA ALA A 413 12.15 -12.31 -18.70
C ALA A 413 12.28 -13.61 -19.49
N THR A 414 13.49 -14.18 -19.55
CA THR A 414 13.78 -15.43 -20.28
C THR A 414 13.06 -16.64 -19.72
N TYR A 415 12.74 -16.68 -18.42
CA TYR A 415 11.95 -17.76 -17.80
C TYR A 415 10.55 -17.87 -18.40
N PHE A 416 10.02 -16.78 -18.95
CA PHE A 416 8.67 -16.69 -19.52
C PHE A 416 8.66 -16.66 -21.06
N LYS A 417 9.81 -16.89 -21.71
CA LYS A 417 9.98 -16.74 -23.17
C LYS A 417 8.90 -17.46 -23.99
N THR A 418 8.51 -18.67 -23.58
CA THR A 418 7.50 -19.48 -24.26
C THR A 418 6.14 -18.78 -24.35
N PHE A 419 5.80 -17.95 -23.36
CA PHE A 419 4.49 -17.27 -23.29
C PHE A 419 4.55 -15.84 -23.83
N LEU A 420 5.65 -15.13 -23.59
CA LEU A 420 5.78 -13.69 -23.87
C LEU A 420 6.25 -13.35 -25.29
N ASN A 421 6.49 -14.35 -26.14
CA ASN A 421 6.88 -14.13 -27.54
C ASN A 421 5.67 -13.79 -28.41
N PHE A 422 5.21 -12.54 -28.34
CA PHE A 422 4.19 -11.99 -29.21
C PHE A 422 4.36 -10.47 -29.37
N ASN A 423 3.82 -9.93 -30.46
CA ASN A 423 3.77 -8.49 -30.70
C ASN A 423 2.57 -7.87 -29.98
N ILE A 424 2.75 -6.65 -29.49
CA ILE A 424 1.67 -5.88 -28.86
C ILE A 424 1.06 -4.94 -29.90
N ASP A 425 -0.26 -4.93 -29.98
CA ASP A 425 -1.00 -4.02 -30.84
C ASP A 425 -1.07 -2.61 -30.24
N ASN A 426 -1.04 -1.59 -31.10
CA ASN A 426 -1.09 -0.19 -30.65
C ASN A 426 -2.47 0.25 -30.13
N ASN A 427 -3.52 -0.48 -30.51
CA ASN A 427 -4.91 -0.13 -30.19
C ASN A 427 -5.58 -1.28 -29.41
N LEU A 428 -5.28 -1.36 -28.12
CA LEU A 428 -5.84 -2.38 -27.24
C LEU A 428 -7.11 -1.87 -26.55
N PRO A 429 -8.18 -2.68 -26.46
CA PRO A 429 -9.26 -2.42 -25.52
C PRO A 429 -8.71 -2.32 -24.09
N GLN A 430 -9.29 -1.47 -23.25
CA GLN A 430 -8.78 -1.21 -21.88
C GLN A 430 -8.55 -2.50 -21.07
N ARG A 431 -9.45 -3.48 -21.15
CA ARG A 431 -9.29 -4.80 -20.50
C ARG A 431 -7.98 -5.51 -20.88
N LYS A 432 -7.51 -5.38 -22.12
CA LYS A 432 -6.25 -5.97 -22.60
C LYS A 432 -5.04 -5.18 -22.13
N ILE A 433 -5.20 -3.87 -21.97
CA ILE A 433 -4.19 -3.03 -21.31
C ILE A 433 -4.03 -3.48 -19.84
N VAL A 434 -5.13 -3.73 -19.13
CA VAL A 434 -5.07 -4.26 -17.75
C VAL A 434 -4.41 -5.64 -17.70
N ASP A 435 -4.77 -6.57 -18.59
CA ASP A 435 -4.13 -7.90 -18.66
C ASP A 435 -2.62 -7.79 -18.92
N LEU A 436 -2.20 -6.91 -19.84
CA LEU A 436 -0.79 -6.65 -20.11
C LEU A 436 -0.07 -6.11 -18.87
N GLY A 437 -0.70 -5.21 -18.12
CA GLY A 437 -0.13 -4.63 -16.90
C GLY A 437 0.04 -5.67 -15.81
N ARG A 438 -0.94 -6.58 -15.67
CA ARG A 438 -0.84 -7.75 -14.80
C ARG A 438 0.33 -8.63 -15.20
N ILE A 439 0.46 -9.01 -16.48
CA ILE A 439 1.58 -9.81 -16.98
C ILE A 439 2.93 -9.16 -16.61
N ILE A 440 3.12 -7.88 -16.95
CA ILE A 440 4.38 -7.17 -16.72
C ILE A 440 4.70 -7.12 -15.21
N SER A 441 3.72 -6.83 -14.36
CA SER A 441 3.94 -6.76 -12.91
C SER A 441 4.44 -8.08 -12.30
N ARG A 442 3.97 -9.24 -12.81
CA ARG A 442 4.44 -10.56 -12.36
C ARG A 442 5.87 -10.83 -12.85
N VAL A 443 6.24 -10.39 -14.05
CA VAL A 443 7.62 -10.52 -14.56
C VAL A 443 8.59 -9.63 -13.76
N VAL A 444 8.17 -8.41 -13.40
CA VAL A 444 8.93 -7.52 -12.49
C VAL A 444 9.11 -8.17 -11.11
N ALA A 445 8.03 -8.71 -10.53
CA ALA A 445 8.11 -9.43 -9.26
C ALA A 445 9.04 -10.66 -9.35
N ALA A 446 9.00 -11.40 -10.46
CA ALA A 446 9.90 -12.52 -10.70
C ALA A 446 11.37 -12.07 -10.74
N ASN A 447 11.67 -10.87 -11.27
CA ASN A 447 13.03 -10.32 -11.25
C ASN A 447 13.50 -10.12 -9.81
N HIS A 448 12.67 -9.52 -8.95
CA HIS A 448 13.01 -9.36 -7.54
C HIS A 448 13.21 -10.71 -6.83
N VAL A 449 12.41 -11.73 -7.18
CA VAL A 449 12.56 -13.09 -6.63
C VAL A 449 13.89 -13.70 -7.06
N VAL A 450 14.28 -13.57 -8.34
CA VAL A 450 15.61 -14.02 -8.82
C VAL A 450 16.72 -13.28 -8.06
N ASP A 451 16.66 -11.95 -7.97
CA ASP A 451 17.66 -11.13 -7.28
C ASP A 451 17.76 -11.49 -5.78
N LEU A 452 16.66 -11.91 -5.15
CA LEU A 452 16.63 -12.40 -3.77
C LEU A 452 17.29 -13.79 -3.65
N GLY A 453 17.04 -14.68 -4.61
CA GLY A 453 17.67 -16.00 -4.66
C GLY A 453 19.19 -15.93 -4.80
N GLU A 454 19.70 -15.01 -5.61
CA GLU A 454 21.15 -14.76 -5.76
C GLU A 454 21.82 -14.30 -4.46
N LYS A 455 21.04 -13.71 -3.53
CA LYS A 455 21.50 -13.31 -2.19
C LYS A 455 21.46 -14.46 -1.16
N GLY A 456 21.12 -15.67 -1.59
CA GLY A 456 21.10 -16.86 -0.73
C GLY A 456 19.81 -17.08 0.06
N PHE A 457 18.69 -16.51 -0.39
CA PHE A 457 17.38 -16.88 0.17
C PHE A 457 17.03 -18.34 -0.14
N ASN A 458 16.11 -18.93 0.63
CA ASN A 458 15.79 -20.36 0.54
C ASN A 458 15.48 -20.80 -0.91
N ALA A 459 16.30 -21.70 -1.45
CA ALA A 459 16.24 -22.10 -2.86
C ALA A 459 14.93 -22.80 -3.26
N GLU A 460 14.30 -23.55 -2.36
CA GLU A 460 13.02 -24.21 -2.62
C GLU A 460 11.90 -23.18 -2.74
N LEU A 461 11.85 -22.21 -1.82
CA LEU A 461 10.89 -21.10 -1.86
C LEU A 461 11.05 -20.26 -3.14
N ILE A 462 12.29 -20.00 -3.57
CA ILE A 462 12.57 -19.29 -4.82
C ILE A 462 12.05 -20.09 -6.02
N ARG A 463 12.43 -21.36 -6.14
CA ARG A 463 12.02 -22.23 -7.24
C ARG A 463 10.51 -22.34 -7.34
N ASP A 464 9.84 -22.66 -6.23
CA ASP A 464 8.41 -22.90 -6.20
C ASP A 464 7.63 -21.60 -6.44
N SER A 465 8.17 -20.45 -6.01
CA SER A 465 7.59 -19.15 -6.33
C SER A 465 7.72 -18.79 -7.81
N LEU A 466 8.85 -19.10 -8.46
CA LEU A 466 9.04 -18.85 -9.88
C LEU A 466 8.12 -19.71 -10.75
N GLU A 467 7.89 -20.98 -10.37
CA GLU A 467 6.93 -21.84 -11.09
C GLU A 467 5.48 -21.37 -10.90
N ASN A 468 5.09 -20.89 -9.71
CA ASN A 468 3.77 -20.27 -9.51
C ASN A 468 3.60 -19.01 -10.38
N LEU A 469 4.58 -18.11 -10.38
CA LEU A 469 4.55 -16.91 -11.23
C LEU A 469 4.45 -17.25 -12.72
N LYS A 470 5.11 -18.32 -13.16
CA LYS A 470 5.06 -18.81 -14.54
C LYS A 470 3.68 -19.34 -14.92
N HIS A 471 3.03 -20.07 -14.01
CA HIS A 471 1.64 -20.50 -14.19
C HIS A 471 0.69 -19.29 -14.31
N ASP A 472 0.82 -18.30 -13.42
CA ASP A 472 -0.02 -17.09 -13.44
C ASP A 472 0.18 -16.27 -14.73
N VAL A 473 1.43 -16.08 -15.16
CA VAL A 473 1.74 -15.40 -16.42
C VAL A 473 1.16 -16.17 -17.61
N SER A 474 1.23 -17.50 -17.61
CA SER A 474 0.62 -18.33 -18.66
C SER A 474 -0.89 -18.09 -18.78
N ASN A 475 -1.59 -18.11 -17.65
CA ASN A 475 -3.04 -17.86 -17.61
C ASN A 475 -3.40 -16.45 -18.08
N LEU A 476 -2.65 -15.44 -17.64
CA LEU A 476 -2.88 -14.06 -18.05
C LEU A 476 -2.58 -13.83 -19.53
N VAL A 477 -1.54 -14.47 -20.10
CA VAL A 477 -1.25 -14.40 -21.53
C VAL A 477 -2.38 -15.04 -22.35
N ASN A 478 -2.93 -16.17 -21.88
CA ASN A 478 -4.09 -16.79 -22.51
C ASN A 478 -5.31 -15.86 -22.45
N SER A 479 -5.59 -15.23 -21.31
CA SER A 479 -6.62 -14.19 -21.19
C SER A 479 -6.37 -13.06 -22.17
N TYR A 480 -5.16 -12.50 -22.21
CA TYR A 480 -4.77 -11.41 -23.09
C TYR A 480 -5.05 -11.75 -24.56
N LYS A 481 -4.64 -12.93 -25.03
CA LYS A 481 -4.85 -13.39 -26.42
C LYS A 481 -6.30 -13.76 -26.75
N PHE A 482 -7.11 -14.08 -25.74
CA PHE A 482 -8.51 -14.44 -25.95
C PHE A 482 -9.36 -13.23 -26.34
N HIS A 483 -9.94 -13.24 -27.55
CA HIS A 483 -10.79 -12.17 -28.02
C HIS A 483 -12.23 -12.42 -27.59
N SER A 484 -12.82 -11.45 -26.88
CA SER A 484 -14.22 -11.50 -26.43
C SER A 484 -14.96 -10.24 -26.86
N ASN A 485 -16.16 -10.40 -27.39
CA ASN A 485 -17.06 -9.28 -27.73
C ASN A 485 -18.20 -9.15 -26.72
N ILE A 486 -18.01 -9.67 -25.50
CA ILE A 486 -19.01 -9.58 -24.43
C ILE A 486 -19.18 -8.11 -24.05
N SER A 487 -20.44 -7.69 -23.99
CA SER A 487 -20.89 -6.39 -23.50
C SER A 487 -21.94 -6.62 -22.42
N PRO A 488 -22.10 -5.71 -21.44
CA PRO A 488 -23.15 -5.83 -20.44
C PRO A 488 -24.52 -5.79 -21.12
N VAL A 489 -25.43 -6.66 -20.68
CA VAL A 489 -26.85 -6.58 -21.01
C VAL A 489 -27.52 -5.79 -19.90
N GLU A 490 -27.86 -4.53 -20.13
CA GLU A 490 -28.46 -3.67 -19.10
C GLU A 490 -29.89 -4.10 -18.75
N GLU A 491 -30.67 -4.48 -19.76
CA GLU A 491 -32.02 -5.04 -19.62
C GLU A 491 -31.99 -6.55 -19.28
N TYR A 492 -31.06 -6.97 -18.40
CA TYR A 492 -30.81 -8.40 -18.14
C TYR A 492 -32.02 -9.17 -17.59
N LEU A 493 -33.07 -8.49 -17.11
CA LEU A 493 -34.30 -9.11 -16.59
C LEU A 493 -35.25 -9.61 -17.70
N ASP A 494 -35.12 -9.11 -18.93
CA ASP A 494 -35.96 -9.58 -20.03
C ASP A 494 -35.67 -11.06 -20.32
N LYS A 495 -36.70 -11.91 -20.18
CA LYS A 495 -36.68 -13.36 -20.46
C LYS A 495 -35.53 -14.12 -19.81
N SER A 496 -35.10 -13.70 -18.62
CA SER A 496 -33.97 -14.31 -17.90
C SER A 496 -34.35 -14.94 -16.57
N SER A 497 -35.63 -14.86 -16.18
CA SER A 497 -36.13 -15.55 -14.99
C SER A 497 -36.02 -17.06 -15.21
N TRP A 498 -35.08 -17.72 -14.54
CA TRP A 498 -34.86 -19.17 -14.69
C TRP A 498 -36.11 -19.99 -14.33
N LEU A 499 -37.01 -19.43 -13.49
CA LEU A 499 -38.30 -20.02 -13.12
C LEU A 499 -39.24 -20.21 -14.33
N GLU A 500 -39.13 -19.37 -15.35
CA GLU A 500 -39.95 -19.47 -16.57
C GLU A 500 -39.49 -20.61 -17.49
N PHE A 501 -38.36 -21.26 -17.18
CA PHE A 501 -37.76 -22.35 -17.96
C PHE A 501 -37.72 -23.68 -17.18
N CYS A 502 -38.40 -23.76 -16.04
CA CYS A 502 -38.55 -24.99 -15.25
C CYS A 502 -40.04 -25.30 -15.10
N ASP A 503 -40.43 -26.55 -15.40
CA ASP A 503 -41.82 -27.05 -15.28
C ASP A 503 -42.27 -27.33 -13.83
#